data_AF-A0AA42CFV4-F1
#
_entry.id   AF-A0AA42CFV4-F1
#
_cell.length_a   1.000
_cell.length_b   1.000
_cell.length_c   1.000
_cell.angle_alpha   90.00
_cell.angle_beta   90.00
_cell.angle_gamma   90.00
#
_symmetry.space_group_name_H-M   'P 1'
#
loop_
_entity.id
_entity.type
_entity.pdbx_description
1 polymer ?
#
loop_
_entity_poly.entity_id
_entity_poly.type
_entity_poly.pdbx_seq_one_letter_code
_entity_poly.pdbx_strand_id
1 'polypeptide(L)' 'MAEPLSPAALEAEFDCLVARAGVTVPADRRAGSLAAYADFRAQLALLRGPRTHTAEPSNVFRLTPKAGA' A
#
# COMPACT_ATOMS: atom_id res chain seq x y z
N MET A 1 -8.94 -9.68 12.42
CA MET A 1 -8.90 -9.65 10.95
C MET A 1 -9.64 -8.40 10.51
N ALA A 2 -9.07 -7.52 9.69
CA ALA A 2 -9.86 -6.43 9.13
C ALA A 2 -10.98 -7.03 8.28
N GLU A 3 -12.20 -6.55 8.44
CA GLU A 3 -13.35 -7.09 7.71
C GLU A 3 -13.15 -6.85 6.20
N PRO A 4 -13.43 -7.85 5.35
CA PRO A 4 -13.32 -7.67 3.91
C PRO A 4 -14.30 -6.58 3.46
N LEU A 5 -13.82 -5.68 2.60
CA LEU A 5 -14.69 -4.68 1.99
C LEU A 5 -15.73 -5.37 1.11
N SER A 6 -16.89 -4.74 0.97
CA SER A 6 -17.82 -5.11 -0.08
C SER A 6 -17.15 -4.93 -1.46
N PRO A 7 -17.58 -5.67 -2.50
CA PRO A 7 -17.01 -5.54 -3.84
C PRO A 7 -17.01 -4.09 -4.35
N ALA A 8 -18.11 -3.36 -4.16
CA ALA A 8 -18.22 -1.96 -4.57
C ALA A 8 -17.26 -1.03 -3.81
N ALA A 9 -17.05 -1.27 -2.50
CA ALA A 9 -16.10 -0.48 -1.72
C ALA A 9 -14.65 -0.77 -2.13
N LEU A 10 -14.34 -2.02 -2.49
CA LEU A 10 -13.02 -2.41 -3.00
C LEU A 10 -12.72 -1.74 -4.34
N GLU A 11 -13.69 -1.71 -5.25
CA GLU A 11 -13.57 -1.02 -6.54
C GLU A 11 -13.35 0.49 -6.37
N ALA A 12 -14.12 1.13 -5.49
CA ALA A 12 -13.96 2.55 -5.21
C ALA A 12 -12.59 2.89 -4.58
N GLU A 13 -12.10 2.03 -3.66
CA GLU A 13 -10.76 2.19 -3.07
C GLU A 13 -9.67 2.04 -4.15
N PHE A 14 -9.78 1.02 -5.00
CA PHE A 14 -8.86 0.79 -6.11
C PHE A 14 -8.81 1.99 -7.07
N ASP A 15 -9.96 2.44 -7.57
CA ASP A 15 -10.03 3.56 -8.53
C ASP A 15 -9.45 4.84 -7.93
N CYS A 16 -9.71 5.12 -6.65
CA CYS A 16 -9.13 6.25 -5.91
C CYS A 16 -7.59 6.18 -5.85
N LEU A 17 -7.04 5.01 -5.51
CA LEU A 17 -5.59 4.83 -5.40
C LEU A 17 -4.88 4.92 -6.74
N VAL A 18 -5.46 4.34 -7.78
CA VAL A 18 -4.95 4.38 -9.16
C VAL A 18 -4.93 5.81 -9.68
N ALA A 19 -6.03 6.56 -9.49
CA ALA A 19 -6.11 7.97 -9.85
C ALA A 19 -5.09 8.82 -9.08
N ARG A 20 -4.94 8.60 -7.77
CA ARG A 20 -3.96 9.31 -6.94
C ARG A 20 -2.52 9.03 -7.38
N ALA A 21 -2.25 7.84 -7.89
CA ALA A 21 -0.94 7.47 -8.44
C ALA A 21 -0.71 8.03 -9.85
N GLY A 22 -1.70 8.67 -10.48
CA GLY A 22 -1.63 9.13 -11.86
C GLY A 22 -1.51 7.98 -12.88
N VAL A 23 -1.99 6.78 -12.52
CA VAL A 23 -1.90 5.58 -13.35
C VAL A 23 -3.19 5.42 -14.13
N THR A 24 -3.09 5.26 -15.44
CA THR A 24 -4.22 4.82 -16.27
C THR A 24 -4.18 3.31 -16.43
N VAL A 25 -5.23 2.61 -15.99
CA VAL A 25 -5.34 1.16 -16.16
C VAL A 25 -6.11 0.87 -17.45
N PRO A 26 -5.50 0.18 -18.44
CA PRO A 26 -6.19 -0.24 -19.65
C PRO A 26 -7.44 -1.08 -19.35
N ALA A 27 -8.51 -0.90 -20.12
CA ALA A 27 -9.80 -1.54 -19.87
C ALA A 27 -9.71 -3.08 -19.85
N ASP A 28 -8.89 -3.65 -20.74
CA ASP A 28 -8.61 -5.09 -20.84
C ASP A 28 -7.88 -5.64 -19.60
N ARG A 29 -7.18 -4.79 -18.84
CA ARG A 29 -6.41 -5.17 -17.65
C ARG A 29 -7.15 -4.89 -16.34
N ARG A 30 -8.19 -4.05 -16.34
CA ARG A 30 -8.85 -3.56 -15.12
C ARG A 30 -9.32 -4.69 -14.20
N ALA A 31 -10.00 -5.69 -14.75
CA ALA A 31 -10.50 -6.82 -13.97
C ALA A 31 -9.37 -7.59 -13.27
N GLY A 32 -8.27 -7.86 -13.99
CA GLY A 32 -7.10 -8.53 -13.42
C GLY A 32 -6.37 -7.67 -12.37
N SER A 33 -6.24 -6.37 -12.62
CA SER A 33 -5.61 -5.44 -11.67
C SER A 33 -6.41 -5.29 -10.38
N LEU A 34 -7.73 -5.25 -10.47
CA LEU A 34 -8.62 -5.20 -9.31
C LEU A 34 -8.54 -6.50 -8.50
N ALA A 35 -8.51 -7.66 -9.15
CA ALA A 35 -8.33 -8.95 -8.49
C ALA A 35 -6.99 -9.03 -7.75
N ALA A 36 -5.90 -8.65 -8.42
CA ALA A 36 -4.57 -8.61 -7.79
C ALA A 36 -4.52 -7.63 -6.60
N TYR A 37 -5.21 -6.49 -6.70
CA TYR A 37 -5.35 -5.55 -5.58
C TYR A 37 -6.08 -6.18 -4.40
N ALA A 38 -7.17 -6.91 -4.64
CA ALA A 38 -7.91 -7.63 -3.60
C ALA A 38 -7.00 -8.60 -2.83
N ASP A 39 -6.22 -9.39 -3.57
CA ASP A 39 -5.30 -10.37 -3.01
C ASP A 39 -4.20 -9.71 -2.18
N PHE A 40 -3.58 -8.64 -2.70
CA PHE A 40 -2.58 -7.88 -1.93
C PHE A 40 -3.17 -7.29 -0.66
N ARG A 41 -4.41 -6.79 -0.71
CA ARG A 41 -5.09 -6.24 0.46
C ARG A 41 -5.30 -7.30 1.54
N ALA A 42 -5.64 -8.52 1.15
CA ALA A 42 -5.78 -9.65 2.08
C ALA A 42 -4.43 -9.99 2.75
N GLN A 43 -3.32 -9.91 2.00
CA GLN A 43 -1.98 -10.17 2.52
C GLN A 43 -1.49 -9.10 3.51
N LEU A 44 -2.00 -7.86 3.46
CA LEU A 44 -1.61 -6.81 4.43
C LEU A 44 -1.85 -7.21 5.88
N ALA A 45 -2.84 -8.06 6.16
CA ALA A 45 -3.10 -8.57 7.50
C ALA A 45 -1.92 -9.39 8.05
N LEU A 46 -1.19 -10.10 7.18
CA LEU A 46 0.00 -10.89 7.55
C LEU A 46 1.21 -9.99 7.85
N LEU A 47 1.30 -8.84 7.17
CA LEU A 47 2.40 -7.89 7.31
C LEU A 47 2.19 -6.90 8.48
N ARG A 48 0.97 -6.80 9.00
CA ARG A 48 0.62 -5.92 10.11
C ARG A 48 0.73 -6.68 11.44
N GLY A 49 1.96 -6.87 11.89
CA GLY A 49 2.25 -7.26 13.29
C GLY A 49 2.23 -6.06 14.24
N PRO A 50 2.28 -6.31 15.57
CA PRO A 50 2.43 -5.24 16.57
C PRO A 50 3.73 -4.48 16.32
N ARG A 51 3.65 -3.19 16.02
CA ARG A 51 4.81 -2.29 15.95
C ARG A 51 4.79 -1.41 17.18
N THR A 52 5.87 -1.47 17.96
CA THR A 52 6.08 -0.52 19.05
C THR A 52 6.58 0.81 18.48
N HIS A 53 6.53 1.88 19.28
CA HIS A 53 7.10 3.17 18.90
C HIS A 53 8.62 3.13 18.65
N THR A 54 9.30 2.09 19.13
CA THR A 54 10.73 1.83 18.92
C THR A 54 11.02 0.97 17.69
N ALA A 55 9.99 0.48 16.98
CA ALA A 55 10.18 -0.33 15.77
C ALA A 55 10.56 0.60 14.61
N GLU A 56 11.86 0.77 14.39
CA GLU A 56 12.38 1.60 13.31
C GLU A 56 12.18 0.94 11.93
N PRO A 57 12.03 1.73 10.85
CA PRO A 57 12.08 1.23 9.48
C PRO A 57 13.43 0.58 9.18
N SER A 58 13.46 -0.35 8.21
CA SER A 58 14.70 -1.04 7.80
C SER A 58 15.80 -0.08 7.32
N ASN A 59 15.42 1.09 6.79
CA ASN A 59 16.34 2.13 6.36
C ASN A 59 15.94 3.46 7.02
N VAL A 60 16.91 4.11 7.67
CA VAL A 60 16.74 5.43 8.30
C VAL A 60 17.68 6.42 7.61
N PHE A 61 17.12 7.55 7.19
CA PHE A 61 17.91 8.63 6.60
C PHE A 61 18.88 9.22 7.63
N ARG A 62 20.14 9.41 7.23
CA ARG A 62 21.18 10.00 8.08
C ARG A 62 21.79 11.19 7.36
N LEU A 63 21.86 12.31 8.06
CA LEU A 63 22.66 13.45 7.60
C LEU A 63 24.14 13.10 7.77
N THR A 64 24.92 13.33 6.73
CA THR A 64 26.37 13.29 6.85
C THR A 64 26.82 14.46 7.74
N PRO A 65 27.68 14.24 8.74
CA PRO A 65 28.25 15.34 9.51
C PRO A 65 28.95 16.32 8.56
N LYS A 66 28.74 17.63 8.76
CA LYS A 66 29.54 18.64 8.06
C LYS A 66 31.00 18.46 8.49
N ALA A 67 31.90 18.24 7.55
CA ALA A 67 33.32 18.17 7.86
C ALA A 67 33.78 19.52 8.44
N GLY A 68 34.32 19.49 9.67
CA GLY A 68 34.91 20.64 10.36
C GLY A 68 33.93 21.42 11.24
N ALA A 69 33.85 21.01 12.52
CA ALA A 69 33.54 21.87 13.65
C ALA A 69 34.63 21.63 14.70
#